data_AF-A0A074KVH3-F1
#
_entry.id   AF-A0A074KVH3-F1
#
_cell.length_a   1.000
_cell.length_b   1.000
_cell.length_c   1.000
_cell.angle_alpha   90.00
_cell.angle_beta   90.00
_cell.angle_gamma   90.00
#
_symmetry.space_group_name_H-M   'P 1'
#
loop_
_entity.id
_entity.type
_entity.pdbx_description
1 polymer ?
#
loop_
_entity_poly.entity_id
_entity_poly.type
_entity_poly.pdbx_seq_one_letter_code
_entity_poly.pdbx_strand_id
1 'polypeptide(L)'
;MNDIFSKIWMIILFLLLLGLLFWSIFYIDDLQLKISVLGIVAVIVAAFTSVLTVSINNKKAREREYELHILKEKQKVFEHFYDSYFEMLFNIKKGKNGLSTKAEQEMLLFKKGLMNWGSDRLIQKYIDFDTKLIESQGNQDKFNMFKDGDNFIKDLRKELGFKDSKKVNIMSIILTAEARKELRNNDLI
;
A
#
# COMPACT_ATOMS: atom_id res chain seq x y z
N MET A 1 -19.99 -0.86 -20.77
CA MET A 1 -20.64 -0.30 -21.97
C MET A 1 -21.08 1.17 -21.78
N ASN A 2 -21.45 1.62 -20.56
CA ASN A 2 -21.92 3.01 -20.31
C ASN A 2 -20.84 4.10 -20.33
N ASP A 3 -19.57 3.78 -20.08
CA ASP A 3 -18.52 4.80 -19.93
C ASP A 3 -18.14 5.48 -21.26
N ILE A 4 -18.22 4.76 -22.38
CA ILE A 4 -17.91 5.29 -23.71
C ILE A 4 -19.02 6.22 -24.19
N PHE A 5 -20.28 5.81 -24.03
CA PHE A 5 -21.44 6.62 -24.38
C PHE A 5 -21.49 7.92 -23.56
N SER A 6 -21.23 7.85 -22.25
CA SER A 6 -21.13 9.02 -21.37
C SER A 6 -20.02 9.99 -21.82
N LYS A 7 -18.83 9.48 -22.17
CA LYS A 7 -17.72 10.30 -22.69
C LYS A 7 -18.07 10.99 -24.01
N ILE A 8 -18.69 10.28 -24.94
CA ILE A 8 -19.14 10.84 -26.22
C ILE A 8 -20.16 11.96 -25.98
N TRP A 9 -21.12 11.74 -25.08
CA TRP A 9 -22.14 12.75 -24.75
C TRP A 9 -21.53 14.00 -24.10
N MET A 10 -20.54 13.84 -23.22
CA MET A 10 -19.79 14.95 -22.63
C MET A 10 -19.02 15.76 -23.68
N ILE A 11 -18.41 15.11 -24.66
CA ILE A 11 -17.69 15.77 -25.76
C ILE A 11 -18.67 16.58 -26.62
N ILE A 12 -19.82 16.00 -26.97
CA ILE A 12 -20.86 16.69 -27.75
C ILE A 12 -21.36 17.94 -27.00
N LEU A 13 -21.62 17.81 -25.70
CA LEU A 13 -22.10 18.93 -24.89
C LEU A 13 -21.03 20.02 -24.73
N PHE A 14 -19.77 19.65 -24.57
CA PHE A 14 -18.65 20.59 -24.52
C PHE A 14 -18.49 21.36 -25.83
N LEU A 15 -18.59 20.67 -26.97
CA LEU A 15 -18.55 21.31 -28.30
C LEU A 15 -19.75 22.23 -28.53
N LEU A 16 -20.93 21.86 -28.05
CA LEU A 16 -22.13 22.70 -28.12
C LEU A 16 -21.96 23.99 -27.30
N LEU A 17 -21.40 23.90 -26.09
CA LEU A 17 -21.13 25.08 -25.26
C LEU A 17 -20.08 26.00 -25.90
N LEU A 18 -19.02 25.45 -26.48
CA LEU A 18 -18.03 26.22 -27.23
C LEU A 18 -18.65 26.90 -28.46
N GLY A 19 -19.53 26.19 -29.17
CA GLY A 19 -20.29 26.73 -30.30
C GLY A 19 -21.19 27.91 -29.89
N LEU A 20 -21.89 27.79 -28.75
CA LEU A 20 -22.72 28.87 -28.21
C LEU A 20 -21.89 30.08 -27.78
N LEU A 21 -20.72 29.86 -27.17
CA LEU A 21 -19.79 30.95 -26.82
C LEU A 21 -19.30 31.68 -28.07
N PHE A 22 -18.86 30.93 -29.08
CA PHE A 22 -18.39 31.51 -30.34
C PHE A 22 -19.50 32.29 -31.05
N TRP A 23 -20.68 31.69 -31.18
CA TRP A 23 -21.83 32.35 -31.78
C TRP A 23 -22.23 33.63 -31.03
N SER A 24 -22.29 33.57 -29.69
CA SER A 24 -22.64 34.71 -28.86
C SER A 24 -21.65 35.88 -28.98
N ILE A 25 -20.35 35.60 -29.09
CA ILE A 25 -19.31 36.64 -29.19
C ILE A 25 -19.37 37.33 -30.56
N PHE A 26 -19.48 36.54 -31.64
CA PHE A 26 -19.29 37.03 -33.02
C PHE A 26 -20.56 37.47 -33.74
N TYR A 27 -21.74 36.95 -33.39
CA TYR A 27 -22.98 37.16 -34.14
C TYR A 27 -24.08 37.92 -33.37
N ILE A 28 -23.92 38.13 -32.07
CA ILE A 28 -24.87 38.93 -31.28
C ILE A 28 -24.32 40.35 -31.11
N ASP A 29 -24.97 41.33 -31.71
CA ASP A 29 -24.62 42.76 -31.52
C ASP A 29 -25.32 43.38 -30.31
N ASP A 30 -26.47 42.82 -29.89
CA ASP A 30 -27.20 43.28 -28.71
C ASP A 30 -26.48 42.86 -27.41
N LEU A 31 -26.10 43.87 -26.61
CA LEU A 31 -25.32 43.67 -25.41
C LEU A 31 -26.11 42.94 -24.30
N GLN A 32 -27.42 43.16 -24.21
CA GLN A 32 -28.25 42.54 -23.17
C GLN A 32 -28.45 41.05 -23.45
N LEU A 33 -28.72 40.68 -24.71
CA LEU A 33 -28.81 39.29 -25.16
C LEU A 33 -27.47 38.55 -25.02
N LYS A 34 -26.35 39.21 -25.33
CA LYS A 34 -25.00 38.64 -25.15
C LYS A 34 -24.73 38.29 -23.69
N ILE A 35 -25.05 39.18 -22.75
CA ILE A 35 -24.89 38.94 -21.31
C ILE A 35 -25.77 37.77 -20.85
N SER A 36 -27.03 37.71 -21.30
CA SER A 36 -27.93 36.62 -20.93
C SER A 36 -27.42 35.25 -21.41
N VAL A 37 -26.95 35.15 -22.65
CA VAL A 37 -26.41 33.88 -23.21
C VAL A 37 -25.15 33.45 -22.46
N LEU A 38 -24.21 34.37 -22.22
CA LEU A 38 -23.00 34.06 -21.45
C LEU A 38 -23.33 33.65 -20.00
N GLY A 39 -24.32 34.28 -19.37
CA GLY A 39 -24.81 33.90 -18.05
C GLY A 39 -25.36 32.48 -18.00
N ILE A 40 -26.18 32.09 -19.00
CA ILE A 40 -26.71 30.72 -19.11
C ILE A 40 -25.57 29.71 -19.30
N VAL A 41 -24.62 29.99 -20.20
CA VAL A 41 -23.46 29.12 -20.42
C VAL A 41 -22.64 28.96 -19.14
N ALA A 42 -22.40 30.05 -18.40
CA ALA A 42 -21.67 30.01 -17.14
C ALA A 42 -22.37 29.13 -16.09
N VAL A 43 -23.70 29.24 -15.94
CA VAL A 43 -24.49 28.41 -15.03
C VAL A 43 -24.40 26.93 -15.42
N ILE A 44 -24.51 26.62 -16.71
CA ILE A 44 -24.40 25.25 -17.21
C ILE A 44 -23.01 24.69 -16.91
N VAL A 45 -21.94 25.42 -17.22
CA VAL A 45 -20.55 25.02 -16.92
C VAL A 45 -20.34 24.82 -15.42
N ALA A 46 -20.89 25.69 -14.57
CA ALA A 46 -20.80 25.55 -13.11
C ALA A 46 -21.52 24.28 -12.62
N ALA A 47 -22.71 23.99 -13.14
CA ALA A 47 -23.46 22.78 -12.81
C ALA A 47 -22.67 21.51 -13.23
N PHE A 48 -22.11 21.49 -14.44
CA PHE A 48 -21.32 20.35 -14.93
C PHE A 48 -20.02 20.16 -14.13
N THR A 49 -19.27 21.23 -13.88
CA THR A 49 -18.02 21.14 -13.11
C THR A 49 -18.27 20.65 -11.69
N SER A 50 -19.37 21.05 -11.05
CA SER A 50 -19.79 20.53 -9.74
C SER A 50 -20.03 19.01 -9.78
N VAL A 51 -20.84 18.52 -10.71
CA VAL A 51 -21.15 17.08 -10.84
C VAL A 51 -19.89 16.26 -11.14
N LEU A 52 -19.04 16.73 -12.05
CA LEU A 52 -17.77 16.07 -12.38
C LEU A 52 -16.84 16.01 -11.17
N THR A 53 -16.72 17.11 -10.43
CA THR A 53 -15.88 17.18 -9.22
C THR A 53 -16.35 16.19 -8.17
N VAL A 54 -17.66 16.15 -7.89
CA VAL A 54 -18.25 15.20 -6.94
C VAL A 54 -18.04 13.76 -7.40
N SER A 55 -18.25 13.48 -8.70
CA SER A 55 -18.08 12.14 -9.27
C SER A 55 -16.64 11.64 -9.16
N ILE A 56 -15.66 12.47 -9.54
CA ILE A 56 -14.22 12.16 -9.41
C ILE A 56 -13.86 11.95 -7.95
N ASN A 57 -14.33 12.81 -7.05
CA ASN A 57 -14.02 12.71 -5.63
C ASN A 57 -14.60 11.42 -5.03
N ASN A 58 -15.84 11.07 -5.37
CA ASN A 58 -16.48 9.84 -4.90
C ASN A 58 -15.78 8.59 -5.44
N LYS A 59 -15.40 8.57 -6.72
CA LYS A 59 -14.62 7.46 -7.31
C LYS A 59 -13.29 7.29 -6.60
N LYS A 60 -12.55 8.39 -6.40
CA LYS A 60 -11.25 8.37 -5.72
C LYS A 60 -11.38 8.01 -4.24
N ALA A 61 -12.44 8.44 -3.57
CA ALA A 61 -12.73 8.03 -2.19
C ALA A 61 -12.96 6.53 -2.11
N ARG A 62 -13.78 5.98 -3.00
CA ARG A 62 -14.04 4.54 -3.07
C ARG A 62 -12.78 3.72 -3.37
N GLU A 63 -11.96 4.15 -4.32
CA GLU A 63 -10.67 3.52 -4.63
C GLU A 63 -9.75 3.49 -3.40
N ARG A 64 -9.64 4.61 -2.67
CA ARG A 64 -8.89 4.67 -1.41
C ARG A 64 -9.45 3.75 -0.34
N GLU A 65 -10.77 3.67 -0.20
CA GLU A 65 -11.40 2.75 0.73
C GLU A 65 -11.03 1.31 0.41
N TYR A 66 -11.13 0.89 -0.85
CA TYR A 66 -10.70 -0.45 -1.27
C TYR A 66 -9.22 -0.71 -0.97
N GLU A 67 -8.33 0.23 -1.30
CA GLU A 67 -6.90 0.12 -0.99
C GLU A 67 -6.66 -0.02 0.52
N LEU A 68 -7.36 0.76 1.34
CA LEU A 68 -7.28 0.68 2.80
C LEU A 68 -7.80 -0.65 3.34
N HIS A 69 -8.86 -1.21 2.76
CA HIS A 69 -9.37 -2.52 3.14
C HIS A 69 -8.35 -3.63 2.84
N ILE A 70 -7.74 -3.61 1.66
CA ILE A 70 -6.68 -4.57 1.30
C ILE A 70 -5.47 -4.40 2.23
N LEU A 71 -5.06 -3.16 2.52
CA LEU A 71 -3.94 -2.88 3.40
C LEU A 71 -4.19 -3.39 4.82
N LYS A 72 -5.41 -3.23 5.33
CA LYS A 72 -5.83 -3.78 6.65
C LYS A 72 -5.75 -5.30 6.69
N GLU A 73 -6.20 -5.99 5.64
CA GLU A 73 -6.10 -7.46 5.58
C GLU A 73 -4.64 -7.92 5.50
N LYS A 74 -3.80 -7.25 4.69
CA LYS A 74 -2.34 -7.50 4.69
C LYS A 74 -1.72 -7.31 6.07
N GLN A 75 -2.08 -6.24 6.78
CA GLN A 75 -1.57 -5.97 8.12
C GLN A 75 -1.92 -7.09 9.10
N LYS A 76 -3.17 -7.58 9.10
CA LYS A 76 -3.58 -8.73 9.94
C LYS A 76 -2.77 -9.98 9.61
N VAL A 77 -2.54 -10.25 8.33
CA VAL A 77 -1.69 -11.39 7.92
C VAL A 77 -0.28 -11.23 8.48
N PHE A 78 0.31 -10.05 8.39
CA PHE A 78 1.67 -9.81 8.86
C PHE A 78 1.78 -9.82 10.40
N GLU A 79 0.72 -9.51 11.12
CA GLU A 79 0.63 -9.65 12.58
C GLU A 79 0.92 -11.09 13.03
N HIS A 80 0.32 -12.08 12.37
CA HIS A 80 0.59 -13.51 12.61
C HIS A 80 2.08 -13.87 12.45
N PHE A 81 2.76 -13.27 11.45
CA PHE A 81 4.20 -13.45 11.30
C PHE A 81 4.97 -12.85 12.48
N TYR A 82 4.65 -11.62 12.87
CA TYR A 82 5.33 -10.96 13.98
C TYR A 82 5.13 -11.75 15.28
N ASP A 83 3.92 -12.17 15.61
CA ASP A 83 3.64 -12.94 16.83
C ASP A 83 4.46 -14.22 16.88
N SER A 84 4.46 -15.00 15.80
CA SER A 84 5.26 -16.22 15.70
C SER A 84 6.77 -15.95 15.79
N TYR A 85 7.25 -14.94 15.07
CA TYR A 85 8.67 -14.61 14.97
C TYR A 85 9.23 -14.05 16.28
N PHE A 86 8.48 -13.19 16.98
CA PHE A 86 8.85 -12.69 18.30
C PHE A 86 8.83 -13.78 19.36
N GLU A 87 7.87 -14.69 19.30
CA GLU A 87 7.84 -15.83 20.21
C GLU A 87 9.03 -16.77 19.99
N MET A 88 9.40 -17.02 18.73
CA MET A 88 10.61 -17.77 18.37
C MET A 88 11.86 -17.11 18.97
N LEU A 89 12.03 -15.80 18.78
CA LEU A 89 13.14 -15.02 19.36
C LEU A 89 13.19 -15.14 20.88
N PHE A 90 12.05 -15.07 21.54
CA PHE A 90 11.97 -15.16 22.99
C PHE A 90 12.29 -16.55 23.52
N ASN A 91 11.87 -17.62 22.82
CA ASN A 91 12.21 -18.99 23.15
C ASN A 91 13.71 -19.26 23.01
N ILE A 92 14.33 -18.77 21.93
CA ILE A 92 15.79 -18.83 21.73
C ILE A 92 16.51 -18.14 22.88
N LYS A 93 16.09 -16.93 23.27
CA LYS A 93 16.66 -16.21 24.42
C LYS A 93 16.54 -16.98 25.73
N LYS A 94 15.46 -17.76 25.91
CA LYS A 94 15.23 -18.59 27.11
C LYS A 94 15.90 -19.96 27.06
N GLY A 95 16.65 -20.28 25.99
CA GLY A 95 17.26 -21.60 25.80
C GLY A 95 16.23 -22.71 25.60
N LYS A 96 15.00 -22.37 25.20
CA LYS A 96 13.97 -23.35 24.84
C LYS A 96 14.09 -23.68 23.37
N ASN A 97 14.17 -24.96 23.06
CA ASN A 97 14.20 -25.44 21.69
C ASN A 97 12.79 -25.58 21.13
N GLY A 98 12.57 -25.06 19.92
CA GLY A 98 11.31 -25.20 19.18
C GLY A 98 10.36 -24.01 19.30
N LEU A 99 9.42 -23.97 18.35
CA LEU A 99 8.27 -23.08 18.41
C LEU A 99 7.27 -23.63 19.42
N SER A 100 6.54 -22.73 20.10
CA SER A 100 5.37 -23.19 20.85
C SER A 100 4.27 -23.59 19.85
N THR A 101 3.33 -24.43 20.30
CA THR A 101 2.14 -24.76 19.51
C THR A 101 1.39 -23.51 19.03
N LYS A 102 1.40 -22.44 19.83
CA LYS A 102 0.81 -21.16 19.43
C LYS A 102 1.58 -20.53 18.27
N ALA A 103 2.91 -20.41 18.38
CA ALA A 103 3.74 -19.82 17.34
C ALA A 103 3.68 -20.61 16.01
N GLU A 104 3.54 -21.94 16.06
CA GLU A 104 3.32 -22.78 14.88
C GLU A 104 1.97 -22.49 14.20
N GLN A 105 0.90 -22.34 14.99
CA GLN A 105 -0.43 -21.97 14.48
C GLN A 105 -0.41 -20.58 13.84
N GLU A 106 0.22 -19.59 14.49
CA GLU A 106 0.38 -18.24 13.94
C GLU A 106 1.17 -18.26 12.62
N MET A 107 2.25 -19.04 12.55
CA MET A 107 3.01 -19.19 11.30
C MET A 107 2.17 -19.83 10.18
N LEU A 108 1.31 -20.80 10.50
CA LEU A 108 0.40 -21.41 9.53
C LEU A 108 -0.65 -20.40 9.01
N LEU A 109 -1.20 -19.59 9.90
CA LEU A 109 -2.13 -18.51 9.54
C LEU A 109 -1.44 -17.46 8.65
N PHE A 110 -0.19 -17.11 8.97
CA PHE A 110 0.63 -16.26 8.12
C PHE A 110 0.84 -16.88 6.74
N LYS A 111 1.27 -18.15 6.64
CA LYS A 111 1.47 -18.85 5.35
C LYS A 111 0.19 -18.85 4.51
N LYS A 112 -0.96 -19.16 5.13
CA LYS A 112 -2.28 -19.12 4.49
C LYS A 112 -2.62 -17.72 3.98
N GLY A 113 -2.40 -16.70 4.82
CA GLY A 113 -2.64 -15.30 4.45
C GLY A 113 -1.73 -14.83 3.33
N LEU A 114 -0.46 -15.25 3.35
CA LEU A 114 0.54 -14.93 2.35
C LEU A 114 0.17 -15.48 0.96
N MET A 115 -0.43 -16.67 0.89
CA MET A 115 -0.94 -17.24 -0.37
C MET A 115 -2.03 -16.39 -1.02
N ASN A 116 -2.84 -15.68 -0.21
CA ASN A 116 -3.96 -14.89 -0.73
C ASN A 116 -3.58 -13.41 -0.95
N TRP A 117 -2.74 -12.85 -0.08
CA TRP A 117 -2.48 -11.40 -0.01
C TRP A 117 -1.04 -11.01 -0.31
N GLY A 118 -0.12 -11.98 -0.39
CA GLY A 118 1.28 -11.74 -0.72
C GLY A 118 1.46 -11.42 -2.19
N SER A 119 2.34 -10.47 -2.50
CA SER A 119 2.83 -10.30 -3.86
C SER A 119 3.77 -11.45 -4.22
N ASP A 120 3.90 -11.76 -5.51
CA ASP A 120 4.84 -12.78 -6.00
C ASP A 120 6.26 -12.57 -5.45
N ARG A 121 6.67 -11.30 -5.38
CA ARG A 121 7.96 -10.90 -4.81
C ARG A 121 8.04 -11.24 -3.32
N LEU A 122 7.01 -10.93 -2.52
CA LEU A 122 7.03 -11.24 -1.09
C LEU A 122 7.03 -12.76 -0.85
N ILE A 123 6.27 -13.51 -1.64
CA ILE A 123 6.23 -14.98 -1.55
C ILE A 123 7.63 -15.55 -1.81
N GLN A 124 8.31 -15.10 -2.86
CA GLN A 124 9.70 -15.50 -3.13
C GLN A 124 10.64 -15.15 -1.97
N LYS A 125 10.54 -13.92 -1.44
CA LYS A 125 11.36 -13.49 -0.30
C LYS A 125 11.11 -14.31 0.95
N TYR A 126 9.87 -14.75 1.16
CA TYR A 126 9.54 -15.65 2.25
C TYR A 126 10.14 -17.04 2.05
N ILE A 127 10.04 -17.60 0.85
CA ILE A 127 10.64 -18.91 0.53
C ILE A 127 12.16 -18.88 0.75
N ASP A 128 12.83 -17.81 0.29
CA ASP A 128 14.27 -17.59 0.51
C ASP A 128 14.59 -17.53 2.02
N PHE A 129 13.78 -16.82 2.79
CA PHE A 129 13.93 -16.68 4.23
C PHE A 129 13.72 -18.01 4.97
N ASP A 130 12.64 -18.74 4.66
CA ASP A 130 12.30 -20.04 5.26
C ASP A 130 13.36 -21.10 4.94
N THR A 131 13.85 -21.12 3.69
CA THR A 131 14.93 -22.03 3.26
C THR A 131 16.21 -21.79 4.05
N LYS A 132 16.65 -20.54 4.17
CA LYS A 132 17.85 -20.20 4.96
C LYS A 132 17.70 -20.56 6.43
N LEU A 133 16.51 -20.37 7.00
CA LEU A 133 16.21 -20.71 8.38
C LEU A 133 16.38 -22.22 8.61
N ILE A 134 15.87 -23.06 7.71
CA ILE A 134 16.03 -24.52 7.76
C ILE A 134 17.50 -24.94 7.57
N GLU A 135 18.18 -24.39 6.56
CA GLU A 135 19.59 -24.74 6.27
C GLU A 135 20.54 -24.38 7.42
N SER A 136 20.22 -23.36 8.21
CA SER A 136 21.03 -22.93 9.34
C SER A 136 20.98 -23.84 10.56
N GLN A 137 19.99 -24.73 10.63
CA GLN A 137 19.90 -25.74 11.71
C GLN A 137 21.06 -26.75 11.66
N GLY A 138 21.78 -26.84 10.53
CA GLY A 138 22.97 -27.68 10.36
C GLY A 138 24.30 -26.93 10.27
N ASN A 139 24.31 -25.59 10.13
CA ASN A 139 25.54 -24.78 10.05
C ASN A 139 25.23 -23.31 10.40
N GLN A 140 25.76 -22.83 11.53
CA GLN A 140 25.46 -21.51 12.12
C GLN A 140 25.89 -20.30 11.26
N ASP A 141 26.78 -20.51 10.28
CA ASP A 141 27.34 -19.42 9.45
C ASP A 141 26.38 -18.91 8.35
N LYS A 142 25.29 -19.63 8.05
CA LYS A 142 24.44 -19.36 6.87
C LYS A 142 23.22 -18.47 7.11
N PHE A 143 22.76 -18.32 8.36
CA PHE A 143 21.60 -17.49 8.68
C PHE A 143 21.93 -16.54 9.82
N ASN A 144 21.93 -15.25 9.51
CA ASN A 144 22.03 -14.23 10.54
C ASN A 144 20.63 -13.74 10.85
N MET A 145 20.08 -14.22 11.98
CA MET A 145 18.72 -13.88 12.44
C MET A 145 18.43 -12.38 12.46
N PHE A 146 19.43 -11.56 12.78
CA PHE A 146 19.28 -10.10 12.78
C PHE A 146 19.26 -9.52 11.37
N LYS A 147 20.12 -10.00 10.47
CA LYS A 147 20.24 -9.47 9.09
C LYS A 147 19.17 -10.02 8.15
N ASP A 148 18.99 -11.33 8.11
CA ASP A 148 17.98 -11.99 7.27
C ASP A 148 16.56 -11.68 7.77
N GLY A 149 16.35 -11.65 9.10
CA GLY A 149 15.09 -11.21 9.68
C GLY A 149 14.79 -9.73 9.42
N ASP A 150 15.77 -8.83 9.55
CA ASP A 150 15.59 -7.41 9.22
C ASP A 150 15.24 -7.21 7.73
N ASN A 151 15.92 -7.92 6.83
CA ASN A 151 15.64 -7.89 5.40
C ASN A 151 14.20 -8.34 5.09
N PHE A 152 13.73 -9.42 5.71
CA PHE A 152 12.38 -9.91 5.48
C PHE A 152 11.33 -8.94 6.06
N ILE A 153 11.54 -8.39 7.26
CA ILE A 153 10.63 -7.38 7.84
C ILE A 153 10.61 -6.11 6.97
N LYS A 154 11.73 -5.70 6.39
CA LYS A 154 11.77 -4.60 5.41
C LYS A 154 10.92 -4.90 4.17
N ASP A 155 10.92 -6.13 3.68
CA ASP A 155 10.10 -6.52 2.55
C ASP A 155 8.60 -6.56 2.89
N LEU A 156 8.21 -7.01 4.09
CA LEU A 156 6.85 -6.87 4.61
C LEU A 156 6.40 -5.40 4.66
N ARG A 157 7.27 -4.50 5.14
CA ARG A 157 6.97 -3.05 5.18
C ARG A 157 6.82 -2.45 3.79
N LYS A 158 7.61 -2.88 2.81
CA LYS A 158 7.46 -2.44 1.41
C LYS A 158 6.10 -2.86 0.84
N GLU A 159 5.59 -4.03 1.20
CA GLU A 159 4.23 -4.46 0.81
C GLU A 159 3.11 -3.62 1.41
N LEU A 160 3.36 -2.98 2.56
CA LEU A 160 2.44 -2.00 3.16
C LEU A 160 2.63 -0.57 2.62
N GLY A 161 3.51 -0.36 1.64
CA GLY A 161 3.76 0.95 1.01
C GLY A 161 4.84 1.80 1.69
N PHE A 162 5.57 1.27 2.68
CA PHE A 162 6.68 2.00 3.28
C PHE A 162 7.93 1.98 2.39
N LYS A 163 8.59 3.13 2.27
CA LYS A 163 9.91 3.23 1.61
C LYS A 163 11.00 2.81 2.60
N ASP A 164 11.86 1.90 2.17
CA ASP A 164 13.02 1.48 2.95
C ASP A 164 14.17 2.49 2.75
N SER A 165 14.56 3.16 3.84
CA SER A 165 15.68 4.11 3.82
C SER A 165 17.04 3.43 3.92
N LYS A 166 17.10 2.11 4.13
CA LYS A 166 18.32 1.29 4.39
C LYS A 166 19.17 1.73 5.60
N LYS A 167 18.84 2.84 6.24
CA LYS A 167 19.59 3.44 7.36
C LYS A 167 19.33 2.79 8.72
N VAL A 168 18.27 1.98 8.82
CA VAL A 168 17.78 1.44 10.09
C VAL A 168 17.67 -0.07 9.98
N ASN A 169 18.26 -0.77 10.96
CA ASN A 169 17.97 -2.17 11.24
C ASN A 169 16.75 -2.22 12.17
N ILE A 170 15.61 -2.69 11.67
CA ILE A 170 14.33 -2.78 12.38
C ILE A 170 14.41 -3.79 13.52
N MET A 171 15.17 -4.88 13.33
CA MET A 171 15.35 -5.92 14.34
C MET A 171 16.00 -5.37 15.62
N SER A 172 16.75 -4.27 15.51
CA SER A 172 17.37 -3.61 16.66
C SER A 172 16.37 -3.09 17.71
N ILE A 173 15.08 -2.95 17.37
CA ILE A 173 14.03 -2.57 18.33
C ILE A 173 13.88 -3.61 19.44
N ILE A 174 14.14 -4.89 19.13
CA ILE A 174 14.01 -6.01 20.07
C ILE A 174 15.17 -6.01 21.08
N LEU A 175 16.27 -5.35 20.74
CA LEU A 175 17.49 -5.30 21.54
C LEU A 175 17.43 -4.23 22.62
N THR A 176 18.00 -4.55 23.80
CA THR A 176 18.29 -3.55 24.84
C THR A 176 19.29 -2.50 24.32
N ALA A 177 19.33 -1.33 24.95
CA ALA A 177 20.23 -0.25 24.53
C ALA A 177 21.71 -0.66 24.60
N GLU A 178 22.07 -1.52 25.56
CA GLU A 178 23.41 -2.07 25.74
C GLU A 178 23.77 -3.06 24.61
N ALA A 179 22.88 -4.02 24.33
CA ALA A 179 23.08 -4.98 23.25
C ALA A 179 23.18 -4.31 21.87
N ARG A 180 22.45 -3.19 21.66
CA ARG A 180 22.59 -2.38 20.44
C ARG A 180 23.97 -1.75 20.29
N LYS A 181 24.59 -1.29 21.38
CA LYS A 181 25.95 -0.72 21.35
C LYS A 181 26.97 -1.80 21.05
N GLU A 182 26.84 -2.96 21.68
CA GLU A 182 27.76 -4.09 21.51
C GLU A 182 27.73 -4.64 20.08
N LEU A 183 26.53 -4.90 19.54
CA LEU A 183 26.39 -5.44 18.18
C LEU A 183 26.78 -4.44 17.08
N ARG A 184 26.62 -3.13 17.34
CA ARG A 184 27.13 -2.08 16.43
C ARG A 184 28.65 -2.01 16.43
N ASN A 185 29.30 -2.30 17.56
CA ASN A 185 30.76 -2.31 17.64
C ASN A 185 31.37 -3.56 16.96
N ASN A 186 30.58 -4.62 16.77
CA ASN A 186 30.98 -5.87 16.14
C ASN A 186 30.51 -6.01 14.68
N ASP A 187 30.00 -4.93 14.05
CA ASP A 187 29.47 -4.90 12.66
C ASP A 187 28.35 -5.94 12.37
N LEU A 188 27.56 -6.30 13.38
CA LEU A 188 26.48 -7.29 13.27
C LEU A 188 25.09 -6.68 13.02
N ILE A 189 24.91 -5.37 13.22
CA ILE A 189 23.67 -4.61 12.94
C ILE A 189 23.92 -3.19 12.43
#